data_AF-A0A9D0GZV9-F1
#
_entry.id   AF-A0A9D0GZV9-F1
#
_cell.length_a   1.000
_cell.length_b   1.000
_cell.length_c   1.000
_cell.angle_alpha   90.00
_cell.angle_beta   90.00
_cell.angle_gamma   90.00
#
_symmetry.space_group_name_H-M   'P 1'
#
loop_
_entity.id
_entity.type
_entity.pdbx_description
1 polymer ?
#
loop_
_entity_poly.entity_id
_entity_poly.type
_entity_poly.pdbx_seq_one_letter_code
_entity_poly.pdbx_strand_id
1 'polypeptide(L)'
;MGVKIGINQIKKDMFIVHDGEPYRVLDYDHVKPGKGQAFVRVKAKNMKTGNVIEITYKSSDSIELADFEQRQMSYSYSDGDSFW
;
A
#
# COMPACT_ATOMS: atom_id res chain seq x y z
N MET A 1 -10.54 11.48 1.39
CA MET A 1 -9.42 12.37 0.98
C MET A 1 -8.17 11.57 1.26
N GLY A 2 -7.44 11.12 0.23
CA GLY A 2 -6.26 10.29 0.44
C GLY A 2 -5.22 11.01 1.30
N VAL A 3 -4.71 10.34 2.33
CA VAL A 3 -3.66 10.88 3.19
C VAL A 3 -2.34 10.79 2.43
N LYS A 4 -1.65 11.92 2.27
CA LYS A 4 -0.32 11.96 1.65
C LYS A 4 0.75 11.85 2.73
N ILE A 5 1.69 10.93 2.55
CA ILE A 5 2.82 10.72 3.45
C ILE A 5 4.14 10.97 2.72
N GLY A 6 5.18 11.34 3.47
CA GLY A 6 6.54 11.42 2.93
C GLY A 6 7.15 10.04 2.74
N ILE A 7 8.13 9.92 1.83
CA ILE A 7 8.85 8.66 1.55
C ILE A 7 9.45 7.98 2.80
N ASN A 8 9.79 8.76 3.83
CA ASN A 8 10.35 8.25 5.09
C ASN A 8 9.34 7.47 5.94
N GLN A 9 8.04 7.57 5.62
CA GLN A 9 6.96 6.90 6.35
C GLN A 9 6.50 5.59 5.67
N ILE A 10 7.12 5.19 4.56
CA ILE A 10 6.84 3.89 3.91
C ILE A 10 7.13 2.75 4.88
N LYS A 11 6.20 1.79 4.92
CA LYS A 11 6.36 0.50 5.58
C LYS A 11 5.83 -0.61 4.67
N LYS A 12 6.28 -1.84 4.93
CA LYS A 12 5.68 -3.04 4.34
C LYS A 12 4.20 -3.14 4.71
N ASP A 13 3.43 -3.77 3.84
CA ASP A 13 1.99 -3.98 3.98
C ASP A 13 1.12 -2.72 4.01
N MET A 14 1.70 -1.55 3.74
CA MET A 14 0.91 -0.35 3.51
C MET A 14 0.22 -0.40 2.16
N PHE A 15 -0.97 0.20 2.10
CA PHE A 15 -1.73 0.35 0.86
C PHE A 15 -1.53 1.76 0.32
N ILE A 16 -1.07 1.83 -0.93
CA ILE A 16 -0.78 3.07 -1.64
C ILE A 16 -1.63 3.15 -2.90
N VAL A 17 -1.93 4.36 -3.36
CA VAL A 17 -2.56 4.59 -4.66
C VAL A 17 -1.47 4.97 -5.65
N HIS A 18 -1.42 4.23 -6.76
CA HIS A 18 -0.55 4.55 -7.89
C HIS A 18 -1.37 4.43 -9.17
N ASP A 19 -1.35 5.47 -10.00
CA ASP A 19 -2.15 5.54 -11.24
C ASP A 19 -3.66 5.27 -11.03
N GLY A 20 -4.21 5.75 -9.90
CA GLY A 20 -5.62 5.54 -9.54
C GLY A 20 -5.97 4.11 -9.12
N GLU A 21 -4.98 3.20 -9.02
CA GLU A 21 -5.17 1.84 -8.57
C GLU A 21 -4.55 1.59 -7.18
N PRO A 22 -5.16 0.73 -6.34
CA PRO A 22 -4.61 0.37 -5.05
C PRO A 22 -3.51 -0.70 -5.17
N TYR A 23 -2.36 -0.42 -4.58
CA TYR A 23 -1.23 -1.34 -4.47
C TYR A 23 -0.89 -1.60 -3.01
N ARG A 24 -0.50 -2.83 -2.69
CA ARG A 24 0.08 -3.20 -1.39
C ARG A 24 1.60 -3.22 -1.51
N VAL A 25 2.28 -2.48 -0.63
CA VAL A 25 3.74 -2.48 -0.53
C VAL A 25 4.22 -3.83 -0.03
N LEU A 26 4.99 -4.53 -0.85
CA LEU A 26 5.64 -5.80 -0.48
C LEU A 26 7.00 -5.55 0.16
N ASP A 27 7.77 -4.62 -0.42
CA ASP A 27 9.13 -4.33 -0.01
C ASP A 27 9.51 -2.90 -0.39
N TYR A 28 10.50 -2.33 0.29
CA TYR A 28 11.04 -1.01 -0.02
C TYR A 28 12.52 -0.93 0.33
N ASP A 29 13.28 -0.22 -0.48
CA ASP A 29 14.72 -0.04 -0.31
C ASP A 29 15.08 1.44 -0.44
N HIS A 30 15.79 1.97 0.56
CA HIS A 30 16.26 3.35 0.56
C HIS A 30 17.69 3.40 0.03
N VAL A 31 17.83 3.85 -1.22
CA VAL A 31 19.11 3.95 -1.90
C VAL A 31 19.68 5.37 -1.74
N LYS A 32 20.88 5.45 -1.16
CA LYS A 32 21.67 6.69 -1.07
C LYS A 32 22.93 6.53 -1.94
N PRO A 33 22.91 6.95 -3.21
CA PRO A 33 24.10 6.83 -4.06
C PRO A 33 25.22 7.74 -3.55
N GLY A 34 26.47 7.27 -3.58
CA GLY A 34 27.63 8.05 -3.10
C GLY A 34 27.83 9.39 -3.84
N LYS A 35 27.27 9.52 -5.05
CA LYS A 35 27.08 10.77 -5.79
C LYS A 35 25.68 10.75 -6.42
N GLY A 36 24.77 11.61 -5.96
CA GLY A 36 23.41 11.73 -6.49
C GLY A 36 22.34 11.96 -5.42
N GLN A 37 21.09 12.15 -5.85
CA GLN A 37 19.95 12.29 -4.94
C GLN A 37 19.53 10.91 -4.41
N ALA A 38 19.21 10.84 -3.13
CA ALA A 38 18.63 9.63 -2.54
C ALA A 38 17.23 9.35 -3.13
N PHE A 39 16.90 8.07 -3.26
CA PHE A 39 15.60 7.62 -3.74
C PHE A 39 15.18 6.34 -3.01
N VAL A 40 13.87 6.07 -3.02
CA VAL A 40 13.30 4.86 -2.46
C VAL A 40 12.69 4.04 -3.59
N ARG A 41 13.09 2.78 -3.70
CA ARG A 41 12.42 1.81 -4.58
C ARG A 41 11.38 1.06 -3.77
N VAL A 42 10.17 1.00 -4.29
CA VAL A 42 9.04 0.31 -3.64
C VAL A 42 8.56 -0.77 -4.57
N LYS A 43 8.59 -2.01 -4.10
CA LYS A 43 7.98 -3.14 -4.78
C LYS A 43 6.57 -3.30 -4.27
N ALA A 44 5.58 -3.16 -5.14
CA ALA A 44 4.18 -3.14 -4.76
C ALA A 44 3.34 -4.07 -5.64
N LYS A 45 2.31 -4.70 -5.06
CA LYS A 45 1.38 -5.59 -5.75
C LYS A 45 0.03 -4.92 -5.93
N ASN A 46 -0.46 -4.84 -7.17
CA ASN A 46 -1.78 -4.33 -7.49
C ASN A 46 -2.84 -5.23 -6.83
N MET A 47 -3.76 -4.64 -6.08
CA MET A 47 -4.80 -5.37 -5.35
C MET A 47 -5.96 -5.82 -6.24
N LYS A 48 -6.15 -5.20 -7.41
CA LYS A 48 -7.18 -5.57 -8.40
C LYS A 48 -6.67 -6.67 -9.34
N THR A 49 -5.48 -6.51 -9.89
CA THR A 49 -4.94 -7.40 -10.94
C THR A 49 -3.94 -8.43 -10.41
N GLY A 50 -3.37 -8.22 -9.22
CA GLY A 50 -2.33 -9.07 -8.65
C GLY A 50 -0.93 -8.86 -9.24
N ASN A 51 -0.79 -7.96 -10.22
CA ASN A 51 0.50 -7.65 -10.85
C ASN A 51 1.47 -6.99 -9.86
N VAL A 52 2.74 -7.36 -9.93
CA VAL A 52 3.80 -6.76 -9.10
C VAL A 52 4.58 -5.77 -9.94
N ILE A 53 4.72 -4.54 -9.44
CA ILE A 53 5.47 -3.46 -10.08
C ILE A 53 6.53 -2.91 -9.14
N GLU A 54 7.50 -2.20 -9.71
CA GLU A 54 8.52 -1.46 -8.97
C GLU A 54 8.37 0.04 -9.26
N ILE A 55 8.19 0.82 -8.20
CA ILE A 55 7.99 2.27 -8.27
C ILE A 55 9.20 2.94 -7.61
N THR A 56 9.80 3.93 -8.28
CA THR A 56 10.90 4.72 -7.71
C THR A 56 10.40 6.09 -7.30
N TYR A 57 10.56 6.44 -6.02
CA TYR A 57 10.22 7.74 -5.46
C TYR A 57 11.50 8.51 -5.11
N LYS A 58 11.58 9.79 -5.48
CA LYS A 58 12.67 10.66 -5.01
C LYS A 58 12.36 11.15 -3.61
N SER A 59 13.37 11.64 -2.89
CA SER A 59 13.15 12.15 -1.52
C SER A 59 12.16 13.31 -1.40
N SER A 60 11.89 14.02 -2.50
CA SER A 60 10.91 15.11 -2.58
C SER A 60 9.49 14.65 -2.91
N ASP A 61 9.30 13.39 -3.31
CA ASP A 61 7.98 12.88 -3.67
C ASP A 61 7.14 12.58 -2.43
N SER A 62 5.82 12.69 -2.59
CA SER A 62 4.84 12.27 -1.59
C SER A 62 4.08 11.05 -2.10
N ILE A 63 3.73 10.15 -1.20
CA ILE A 63 3.00 8.93 -1.51
C ILE A 63 1.59 9.06 -0.99
N GLU A 64 0.63 8.77 -1.86
CA GLU A 64 -0.78 8.79 -1.50
C GLU A 64 -1.17 7.43 -0.91
N LEU A 65 -1.67 7.44 0.31
CA LEU A 65 -2.22 6.25 0.95
C LEU A 65 -3.60 5.96 0.38
N ALA A 66 -3.84 4.68 0.13
CA ALA A 66 -5.18 4.22 -0.17
C ALA A 66 -6.02 4.36 1.10
N ASP A 67 -7.15 5.05 0.97
CA ASP A 67 -8.19 5.11 2.00
C ASP A 67 -8.86 3.73 2.01
N PHE A 68 -8.44 2.85 2.92
CA PHE A 68 -9.06 1.54 3.08
C PHE A 68 -9.96 1.58 4.32
N GLU A 69 -11.27 1.48 4.13
CA GLU A 69 -12.16 1.08 5.20
C GLU A 69 -11.95 -0.42 5.43
N GLN A 70 -11.11 -0.78 6.40
CA GLN A 70 -11.07 -2.15 6.91
C GLN A 70 -12.38 -2.39 7.67
N ARG A 71 -13.47 -2.71 6.95
CA ARG A 71 -14.68 -3.21 7.58
C ARG A 71 -14.35 -4.56 8.19
N GLN A 72 -14.16 -4.57 9.51
CA GLN A 72 -14.12 -5.79 10.30
C GLN A 72 -15.53 -6.40 10.25
N MET A 73 -15.79 -7.21 9.22
CA MET A 73 -17.00 -8.02 9.21
C MET A 73 -16.84 -9.07 10.30
N SER A 74 -17.46 -8.84 11.44
CA SER A 74 -17.71 -9.89 12.42
C SER A 74 -18.60 -10.91 11.72
N TYR A 75 -18.04 -12.11 11.47
CA TYR A 75 -18.81 -13.25 11.03
C TYR A 75 -19.77 -13.61 12.17
N SER A 76 -20.96 -13.03 12.16
CA SER A 76 -22.05 -13.53 12.99
C SER A 76 -22.41 -14.87 12.40
N TYR A 77 -22.18 -15.94 13.17
CA TYR A 77 -22.71 -17.25 12.86
C TYR A 77 -24.17 -17.06 12.48
N SER A 78 -24.50 -17.45 11.25
CA SER A 78 -25.87 -17.59 10.80
C SER A 78 -26.52 -18.63 11.73
N ASP A 79 -27.22 -18.16 12.75
CA ASP A 79 -28.17 -18.98 13.50
C ASP A 79 -29.23 -19.41 12.50
N GLY A 80 -29.14 -20.68 12.10
CA GLY A 80 -29.90 -21.23 10.99
C GLY A 80 -30.13 -22.72 11.14
N ASP A 81 -30.06 -23.25 12.37
CA ASP A 81 -30.50 -24.60 12.68
C ASP A 81 -31.39 -24.55 13.92
N SER A 82 -32.61 -24.08 13.70
CA SER A 82 -33.73 -24.21 14.63
C SER A 82 -34.95 -24.56 13.81
N PHE A 83 -35.01 -25.82 13.37
CA PHE A 83 -36.26 -26.49 13.03
C PHE A 83 -36.39 -27.68 13.97
N TRP A 84 -37.41 -27.58 14.82
CA TRP A 84 -38.07 -28.58 15.70
C TRP A 84 -37.79 -30.07 15.45
#